data_AF-A0A9P9TPY0-F1
#
_entry.id   AF-A0A9P9TPY0-F1
#
_cell.length_a   1.000
_cell.length_b   1.000
_cell.length_c   1.000
_cell.angle_alpha   90.00
_cell.angle_beta   90.00
_cell.angle_gamma   90.00
#
_symmetry.space_group_name_H-M   'P 1'
#
loop_
_entity.id
_entity.type
_entity.pdbx_description
1 polymer ?
#
loop_
_entity_poly.entity_id
_entity_poly.type
_entity_poly.pdbx_seq_one_letter_code
_entity_poly.pdbx_strand_id
1 'polypeptide(L)'
;MSSDSSSEPEPLEPPRTLSTNNLTYGVELELVFAFHEDLIVFPSDGEYKVVKNLPYSVRALQRFSRVNPIFSPNKIYNSWGIESNIQDPFTHEKLNPWKKEPLQIVANILKQNIPAFAVPSASRDLNILDTLDMDNKKKLNWDNKKQWKITKDHSVCGVGSKNIQNWLPDKRVQPDNWDSLGVELVSPILNSNTPHDKVRISEIVNALTRKEATETGSFITNQCGLHVHVQGPSAAEFQRDLNMNEDDAEYHKAKVWRSLALILLVYEEEIARLHPPCRRPGHPNTEYQFSSNRLGFMKENLENIFPNRLVGPTIKTTIDECLGVDCSTAAISQKASIPQIRAGLSKYSDMDVVALLNWPRTPRAGGREKINRALGDKDRQVNLTYLMRTPDLPQTVEFRQAKGSLNAEDINHWVDFCIGIVRLAHLYAADPERFRVKNWGDVRLPDGRWERNRIDVFDLMRDMELSEEAVRYWEERVGRWMAYRKGNENDRLDDEVPPQDVVRDS
;
A
#
# COMPACT_ATOMS: atom_id res chain seq x y z
N MET A 1 -52.10 26.01 26.34
CA MET A 1 -50.98 26.05 25.39
C MET A 1 -49.73 25.76 26.20
N SER A 2 -49.27 24.51 26.16
CA SER A 2 -48.06 24.06 26.85
C SER A 2 -46.89 24.38 25.93
N SER A 3 -45.93 25.16 26.43
CA SER A 3 -44.66 25.43 25.77
C SER A 3 -43.75 24.21 25.94
N ASP A 4 -43.60 23.41 24.88
CA ASP A 4 -42.54 22.41 24.80
C ASP A 4 -41.20 23.13 24.77
N SER A 5 -40.43 22.98 25.85
CA SER A 5 -39.02 23.32 25.90
C SER A 5 -38.25 22.31 25.06
N SER A 6 -37.79 22.74 23.88
CA SER A 6 -36.77 22.03 23.12
C SER A 6 -35.50 21.95 23.97
N SER A 7 -35.29 20.82 24.64
CA SER A 7 -34.00 20.49 25.24
C SER A 7 -32.98 20.34 24.12
N GLU A 8 -31.96 21.20 24.11
CA GLU A 8 -30.77 20.98 23.30
C GLU A 8 -30.21 19.59 23.63
N PRO A 9 -29.82 18.78 22.62
CA PRO A 9 -29.26 17.46 22.88
C PRO A 9 -27.99 17.60 23.72
N GLU A 10 -27.92 16.88 24.83
CA GLU A 10 -26.70 16.82 25.64
C GLU A 10 -25.51 16.37 24.76
N PRO A 11 -24.34 17.02 24.90
CA PRO A 11 -23.16 16.63 24.13
C PRO A 11 -22.81 15.17 24.47
N LEU A 12 -22.74 14.33 23.43
CA LEU A 12 -22.33 12.93 23.53
C LEU A 12 -21.00 12.84 24.28
N GLU A 13 -20.96 12.08 25.38
CA GLU A 13 -19.70 11.82 26.09
C GLU A 13 -18.67 11.23 25.11
N PRO A 14 -17.39 11.65 25.18
CA PRO A 14 -16.36 11.12 24.31
C PRO A 14 -16.19 9.60 24.56
N PRO A 15 -16.07 8.77 23.51
CA PRO A 15 -15.85 7.34 23.66
C PRO A 15 -14.65 7.04 24.55
N ARG A 16 -14.89 6.20 25.56
CA ARG A 16 -13.89 5.83 26.57
C ARG A 16 -13.02 4.63 26.17
N THR A 17 -13.39 3.93 25.11
CA THR A 17 -12.75 2.71 24.60
C THR A 17 -12.60 2.77 23.09
N LEU A 18 -11.73 1.93 22.54
CA LEU A 18 -11.61 1.81 21.09
C LEU A 18 -12.95 1.37 20.46
N SER A 19 -13.28 1.92 19.30
CA SER A 19 -14.52 1.53 18.60
C SER A 19 -14.43 0.09 18.11
N THR A 20 -15.46 -0.70 18.43
CA THR A 20 -15.66 -2.06 17.91
C THR A 20 -16.51 -2.07 16.64
N ASN A 21 -16.86 -0.89 16.13
CA ASN A 21 -17.63 -0.75 14.90
C ASN A 21 -16.94 -1.48 13.74
N ASN A 22 -17.77 -2.02 12.87
CA ASN A 22 -17.31 -2.75 11.71
C ASN A 22 -16.71 -1.76 10.71
N LEU A 23 -15.40 -1.88 10.46
CA LEU A 23 -14.73 -1.15 9.39
C LEU A 23 -14.60 -2.05 8.17
N THR A 24 -14.85 -1.49 7.00
CA THR A 24 -14.53 -2.19 5.76
C THR A 24 -13.06 -2.02 5.41
N TYR A 25 -12.47 -3.04 4.78
CA TYR A 25 -11.08 -3.00 4.33
C TYR A 25 -10.88 -3.81 3.04
N GLY A 26 -9.73 -3.65 2.40
CA GLY A 26 -9.28 -4.48 1.30
C GLY A 26 -7.78 -4.73 1.39
N VAL A 27 -7.31 -5.81 0.75
CA VAL A 27 -5.89 -6.16 0.69
C VAL A 27 -5.43 -6.31 -0.76
N GLU A 28 -4.23 -5.83 -1.05
CA GLU A 28 -3.51 -6.08 -2.30
C GLU A 28 -2.28 -6.93 -1.95
N LEU A 29 -2.24 -8.17 -2.46
CA LEU A 29 -1.12 -9.10 -2.26
C LEU A 29 -0.26 -9.07 -3.52
N GLU A 30 0.94 -8.52 -3.42
CA GLU A 30 1.92 -8.59 -4.51
C GLU A 30 2.87 -9.77 -4.30
N LEU A 31 3.14 -10.51 -5.37
CA LEU A 31 4.01 -11.68 -5.36
C LEU A 31 4.65 -11.92 -6.73
N VAL A 32 5.72 -12.70 -6.76
CA VAL A 32 6.22 -13.29 -8.01
C VAL A 32 5.65 -14.68 -8.16
N PHE A 33 4.98 -14.92 -9.27
CA PHE A 33 4.40 -16.20 -9.64
C PHE A 33 5.28 -16.87 -10.70
N ALA A 34 5.81 -18.04 -10.39
CA ALA A 34 6.59 -18.87 -11.31
C ALA A 34 5.78 -20.06 -11.79
N PHE A 35 5.95 -20.41 -13.06
CA PHE A 35 5.16 -21.44 -13.74
C PHE A 35 5.99 -22.17 -14.80
N HIS A 36 5.64 -23.44 -15.02
CA HIS A 36 6.12 -24.24 -16.13
C HIS A 36 5.40 -23.88 -17.42
N GLU A 37 6.11 -23.93 -18.55
CA GLU A 37 5.58 -23.50 -19.85
C GLU A 37 4.39 -24.33 -20.34
N ASP A 38 4.35 -25.63 -20.00
CA ASP A 38 3.27 -26.56 -20.40
C ASP A 38 1.88 -26.18 -19.85
N LEU A 39 1.83 -25.30 -18.84
CA LEU A 39 0.58 -24.79 -18.27
C LEU A 39 -0.02 -23.63 -19.07
N ILE A 40 0.73 -23.07 -20.02
CA ILE A 40 0.26 -21.96 -20.83
C ILE A 40 -0.71 -22.47 -21.89
N VAL A 41 -1.90 -21.87 -21.90
CA VAL A 41 -2.94 -22.14 -22.88
C VAL A 41 -3.21 -20.87 -23.67
N PHE A 42 -2.99 -20.93 -24.98
CA PHE A 42 -3.32 -19.84 -25.90
C PHE A 42 -4.73 -19.98 -26.46
N PRO A 43 -5.38 -18.87 -26.84
CA PRO A 43 -6.61 -18.91 -27.62
C PRO A 43 -6.41 -19.65 -28.95
N SER A 44 -7.46 -20.28 -29.48
CA SER A 44 -7.39 -21.08 -30.72
C SER A 44 -7.40 -20.26 -32.01
N ASP A 45 -7.49 -18.94 -31.93
CA ASP A 45 -7.72 -18.04 -33.07
C ASP A 45 -6.43 -17.55 -33.76
N GLY A 46 -5.26 -17.95 -33.27
CA GLY A 46 -3.98 -17.51 -33.80
C GLY A 46 -2.87 -18.56 -33.68
N GLU A 47 -1.76 -18.29 -34.37
CA GLU A 47 -0.51 -19.01 -34.17
C GLU A 47 0.34 -18.24 -33.16
N TYR A 48 0.64 -18.88 -32.04
CA TYR A 48 1.38 -18.30 -30.93
C TYR A 48 2.68 -19.04 -30.73
N LYS A 49 3.76 -18.28 -30.51
CA LYS A 49 5.09 -18.81 -30.22
C LYS A 49 5.66 -18.11 -29.00
N VAL A 50 6.10 -18.90 -28.03
CA VAL A 50 6.84 -18.39 -26.87
C VAL A 50 8.26 -18.03 -27.30
N VAL A 51 8.64 -16.77 -27.07
CA VAL A 51 9.98 -16.23 -27.32
C VAL A 51 10.72 -16.08 -26.00
N LYS A 52 11.63 -17.02 -25.75
CA LYS A 52 12.49 -17.05 -24.57
C LYS A 52 13.71 -16.14 -24.79
N ASN A 53 14.36 -15.72 -23.69
CA ASN A 53 15.61 -14.93 -23.72
C ASN A 53 15.50 -13.59 -24.47
N LEU A 54 14.49 -12.77 -24.14
CA LEU A 54 14.32 -11.45 -24.75
C LEU A 54 15.53 -10.53 -24.47
N PRO A 55 16.06 -9.82 -25.49
CA PRO A 55 17.13 -8.84 -25.31
C PRO A 55 16.72 -7.74 -24.32
N TYR A 56 17.68 -7.22 -23.55
CA TYR A 56 17.43 -6.12 -22.61
C TYR A 56 16.77 -4.92 -23.29
N SER A 57 17.22 -4.55 -24.50
CA SER A 57 16.65 -3.45 -25.30
C SER A 57 15.17 -3.63 -25.61
N VAL A 58 14.68 -4.86 -25.72
CA VAL A 58 13.26 -5.18 -25.90
C VAL A 58 12.53 -5.14 -24.56
N ARG A 59 13.09 -5.77 -23.53
CA ARG A 59 12.49 -5.83 -22.19
C ARG A 59 12.34 -4.45 -21.55
N ALA A 60 13.26 -3.52 -21.81
CA ALA A 60 13.23 -2.15 -21.31
C ALA A 60 12.22 -1.24 -22.03
N LEU A 61 11.61 -1.68 -23.13
CA LEU A 61 10.56 -0.90 -23.80
C LEU A 61 9.36 -0.73 -22.86
N GLN A 62 8.73 0.45 -22.89
CA GLN A 62 7.60 0.81 -22.02
C GLN A 62 6.44 -0.23 -22.05
N ARG A 63 6.26 -0.90 -23.18
CA ARG A 63 5.23 -1.95 -23.35
C ARG A 63 5.54 -3.22 -22.54
N PHE A 64 6.81 -3.54 -22.32
CA PHE A 64 7.28 -4.67 -21.51
C PHE A 64 7.49 -4.24 -20.05
N SER A 65 8.22 -3.14 -19.85
CA SER A 65 8.50 -2.54 -18.54
C SER A 65 7.69 -1.26 -18.38
N ARG A 66 6.56 -1.34 -17.68
CA ARG A 66 5.71 -0.16 -17.45
C ARG A 66 6.26 0.81 -16.40
N VAL A 67 7.21 0.36 -15.58
CA VAL A 67 7.98 1.27 -14.75
C VAL A 67 8.85 2.09 -15.69
N ASN A 68 8.61 3.40 -15.73
CA ASN A 68 9.45 4.29 -16.51
C ASN A 68 10.91 4.11 -16.04
N PRO A 69 11.84 3.71 -16.92
CA PRO A 69 13.24 3.49 -16.55
C PRO A 69 13.90 4.74 -15.94
N ILE A 70 13.36 5.94 -16.19
CA ILE A 70 13.80 7.17 -15.52
C ILE A 70 13.59 7.09 -14.00
N PHE A 71 12.54 6.40 -13.55
CA PHE A 71 12.16 6.30 -12.13
C PHE A 71 12.58 4.98 -11.51
N SER A 72 12.80 3.93 -12.29
CA SER A 72 13.33 2.68 -11.73
C SER A 72 14.07 1.93 -12.83
N PRO A 73 15.31 2.37 -13.15
CA PRO A 73 16.03 1.87 -14.31
C PRO A 73 16.35 0.38 -14.23
N ASN A 74 16.29 -0.19 -13.03
CA ASN A 74 16.68 -1.56 -12.75
C ASN A 74 15.49 -2.50 -12.45
N LYS A 75 14.25 -1.98 -12.52
CA LYS A 75 13.01 -2.77 -12.41
C LYS A 75 12.47 -3.04 -13.82
N ILE A 76 13.15 -3.97 -14.48
CA ILE A 76 12.90 -4.33 -15.88
C ILE A 76 12.14 -5.65 -15.94
N TYR A 77 11.27 -5.74 -16.94
CA TYR A 77 10.57 -6.96 -17.32
C TYR A 77 11.56 -8.12 -17.46
N ASN A 78 11.32 -9.20 -16.73
CA ASN A 78 12.26 -10.31 -16.59
C ASN A 78 11.64 -11.65 -16.96
N SER A 79 10.78 -11.62 -17.98
CA SER A 79 9.93 -12.73 -18.37
C SER A 79 9.98 -12.91 -19.89
N TRP A 80 9.35 -13.96 -20.39
CA TRP A 80 9.33 -14.33 -21.81
C TRP A 80 8.33 -13.48 -22.61
N GLY A 81 8.44 -13.54 -23.94
CA GLY A 81 7.50 -12.90 -24.85
C GLY A 81 6.60 -13.90 -25.56
N ILE A 82 5.50 -13.41 -26.11
CA ILE A 82 4.64 -14.12 -27.05
C ILE A 82 4.75 -13.44 -28.40
N GLU A 83 5.15 -14.18 -29.43
CA GLU A 83 5.04 -13.79 -30.82
C GLU A 83 3.75 -14.38 -31.41
N SER A 84 2.91 -13.54 -32.00
CA SER A 84 1.69 -13.96 -32.69
C SER A 84 1.67 -13.50 -34.15
N ASN A 85 1.04 -14.31 -35.01
CA ASN A 85 0.77 -13.92 -36.40
C ASN A 85 -0.25 -12.77 -36.50
N ILE A 86 -1.12 -12.63 -35.51
CA ILE A 86 -2.05 -11.50 -35.32
C ILE A 86 -1.33 -10.37 -34.58
N GLN A 87 -1.40 -9.15 -35.10
CA GLN A 87 -0.89 -7.98 -34.39
C GLN A 87 -1.77 -7.65 -33.20
N ASP A 88 -1.15 -7.25 -32.09
CA ASP A 88 -1.90 -6.76 -30.95
C ASP A 88 -2.66 -5.47 -31.33
N PRO A 89 -3.96 -5.36 -31.03
CA PRO A 89 -4.79 -4.25 -31.50
C PRO A 89 -4.41 -2.90 -30.87
N PHE A 90 -3.67 -2.89 -29.76
CA PHE A 90 -3.29 -1.67 -29.05
C PHE A 90 -1.87 -1.22 -29.37
N THR A 91 -0.94 -2.16 -29.52
CA THR A 91 0.47 -1.87 -29.78
C THR A 91 0.86 -2.02 -31.24
N HIS A 92 0.05 -2.73 -32.05
CA HIS A 92 0.35 -3.12 -33.42
C HIS A 92 1.61 -3.99 -33.58
N GLU A 93 2.15 -4.49 -32.47
CA GLU A 93 3.34 -5.34 -32.42
C GLU A 93 2.95 -6.82 -32.48
N LYS A 94 3.82 -7.63 -33.09
CA LYS A 94 3.66 -9.10 -33.13
C LYS A 94 4.25 -9.80 -31.91
N LEU A 95 5.39 -9.32 -31.43
CA LEU A 95 6.03 -9.80 -30.20
C LEU A 95 5.52 -8.96 -29.03
N ASN A 96 4.99 -9.56 -27.96
CA ASN A 96 4.41 -8.86 -26.80
C ASN A 96 4.83 -9.53 -25.47
N PRO A 97 4.78 -8.84 -24.33
CA PRO A 97 4.88 -9.52 -23.03
C PRO A 97 3.70 -10.47 -22.82
N TRP A 98 3.81 -11.34 -21.81
CA TRP A 98 2.62 -12.03 -21.28
C TRP A 98 1.46 -11.06 -21.05
N LYS A 99 0.27 -11.49 -21.46
CA LYS A 99 -1.00 -10.84 -21.17
C LYS A 99 -1.64 -11.54 -19.97
N LYS A 100 -2.79 -12.19 -20.18
CA LYS A 100 -3.56 -12.87 -19.14
C LYS A 100 -3.16 -14.32 -18.94
N GLU A 101 -2.29 -14.87 -19.78
CA GLU A 101 -1.99 -16.31 -19.82
C GLU A 101 -1.44 -16.81 -18.48
N PRO A 102 -0.42 -16.19 -17.84
CA PRO A 102 0.04 -16.61 -16.52
C PRO A 102 -1.00 -16.38 -15.41
N LEU A 103 -1.80 -15.31 -15.53
CA LEU A 103 -2.85 -14.99 -14.56
C LEU A 103 -3.98 -16.04 -14.59
N GLN A 104 -4.22 -16.66 -15.74
CA GLN A 104 -5.17 -17.76 -15.89
C GLN A 104 -4.71 -19.00 -15.11
N ILE A 105 -3.41 -19.27 -15.06
CA ILE A 105 -2.83 -20.35 -14.24
C ILE A 105 -3.12 -20.09 -12.76
N VAL A 106 -2.87 -18.86 -12.28
CA VAL A 106 -3.20 -18.45 -10.90
C VAL A 106 -4.68 -18.67 -10.61
N ALA A 107 -5.56 -18.22 -11.51
CA ALA A 107 -7.01 -18.42 -11.35
C ALA A 107 -7.40 -19.90 -11.26
N ASN A 108 -6.78 -20.75 -12.08
CA ASN A 108 -7.04 -22.19 -12.08
C ASN A 108 -6.60 -22.84 -10.78
N ILE A 109 -5.42 -22.47 -10.25
CA ILE A 109 -4.95 -22.92 -8.94
C ILE A 109 -5.97 -22.54 -7.86
N LEU A 110 -6.42 -21.28 -7.82
CA LEU A 110 -7.37 -20.85 -6.82
C LEU A 110 -8.71 -21.60 -6.93
N LYS A 111 -9.24 -21.79 -8.15
CA LYS A 111 -10.49 -22.55 -8.40
C LYS A 111 -10.40 -24.02 -7.99
N GLN A 112 -9.26 -24.66 -8.26
CA GLN A 112 -9.05 -26.07 -7.92
C GLN A 112 -8.89 -26.31 -6.41
N ASN A 113 -8.37 -25.32 -5.68
CA ASN A 113 -7.96 -25.49 -4.29
C ASN A 113 -8.89 -24.83 -3.27
N ILE A 114 -9.78 -23.94 -3.72
CA ILE A 114 -10.68 -23.19 -2.84
C ILE A 114 -12.11 -23.49 -3.28
N PRO A 115 -12.86 -24.32 -2.53
CA PRO A 115 -14.22 -24.75 -2.91
C PRO A 115 -15.18 -23.60 -3.23
N ALA A 116 -15.01 -22.46 -2.58
CA ALA A 116 -15.82 -21.29 -2.82
C ALA A 116 -15.62 -20.66 -4.21
N PHE A 117 -14.52 -20.96 -4.91
CA PHE A 117 -14.28 -20.54 -6.29
C PHE A 117 -14.64 -21.63 -7.32
N ALA A 118 -15.01 -22.84 -6.88
CA ALA A 118 -15.31 -23.96 -7.76
C ALA A 118 -16.71 -23.90 -8.38
N VAL A 119 -17.66 -23.18 -7.77
CA VAL A 119 -19.03 -23.02 -8.27
C VAL A 119 -19.20 -21.66 -8.92
N PRO A 120 -19.57 -21.58 -10.22
CA PRO A 120 -19.80 -20.31 -10.90
C PRO A 120 -20.92 -19.53 -10.22
N SER A 121 -20.60 -18.36 -9.67
CA SER A 121 -21.60 -17.37 -9.24
C SER A 121 -21.04 -15.95 -9.37
N ALA A 122 -21.90 -15.01 -9.73
CA ALA A 122 -21.52 -13.62 -10.00
C ALA A 122 -20.79 -12.92 -8.83
N SER A 123 -20.98 -13.39 -7.59
CA SER A 123 -20.35 -12.86 -6.37
C SER A 123 -19.12 -13.65 -5.90
N ARG A 124 -18.69 -14.69 -6.62
CA ARG A 124 -17.56 -15.57 -6.27
C ARG A 124 -16.53 -15.73 -7.39
N ASP A 125 -16.76 -15.12 -8.55
CA ASP A 125 -15.84 -15.23 -9.69
C ASP A 125 -14.52 -14.46 -9.46
N LEU A 126 -13.44 -15.09 -9.90
CA LEU A 126 -12.12 -14.47 -10.02
C LEU A 126 -12.09 -13.64 -11.30
N ASN A 127 -11.81 -12.35 -11.17
CA ASN A 127 -11.72 -11.45 -12.31
C ASN A 127 -10.27 -11.30 -12.77
N ILE A 128 -9.96 -11.81 -13.96
CA ILE A 128 -8.62 -11.76 -14.54
C ILE A 128 -8.49 -10.52 -15.42
N LEU A 129 -7.64 -9.59 -14.98
CA LEU A 129 -7.44 -8.30 -15.61
C LEU A 129 -5.99 -8.19 -16.03
N ASP A 130 -5.72 -7.97 -17.32
CA ASP A 130 -4.34 -7.87 -17.80
C ASP A 130 -3.60 -6.73 -17.10
N THR A 131 -4.20 -5.55 -17.13
CA THR A 131 -3.70 -4.36 -16.46
C THR A 131 -4.86 -3.46 -16.04
N LEU A 132 -4.86 -3.04 -14.78
CA LEU A 132 -5.85 -2.11 -14.24
C LEU A 132 -5.52 -0.65 -14.62
N ASP A 133 -5.79 -0.27 -15.86
CA ASP A 133 -5.70 1.15 -16.26
C ASP A 133 -6.80 2.02 -15.61
N MET A 134 -6.65 3.35 -15.70
CA MET A 134 -7.55 4.29 -15.05
C MET A 134 -8.98 4.24 -15.61
N ASP A 135 -9.16 3.89 -16.88
CA ASP A 135 -10.49 3.84 -17.49
C ASP A 135 -11.22 2.54 -17.11
N ASN A 136 -10.49 1.43 -17.02
CA ASN A 136 -10.97 0.19 -16.42
C ASN A 136 -11.32 0.41 -14.95
N LYS A 137 -10.47 1.13 -14.18
CA LYS A 137 -10.76 1.49 -12.78
C LYS A 137 -12.06 2.28 -12.62
N LYS A 138 -12.35 3.24 -13.51
CA LYS A 138 -13.61 4.01 -13.52
C LYS A 138 -14.83 3.17 -13.89
N LYS A 139 -14.65 2.13 -14.73
CA LYS A 139 -15.71 1.21 -15.17
C LYS A 139 -15.99 0.09 -14.17
N LEU A 140 -15.18 -0.07 -13.12
CA LEU A 140 -15.44 -1.02 -12.04
C LEU A 140 -16.70 -0.61 -11.28
N ASN A 141 -17.82 -1.23 -11.63
CA ASN A 141 -19.10 -1.05 -10.95
C ASN A 141 -19.15 -1.74 -9.57
N TRP A 142 -20.28 -1.61 -8.88
CA TRP A 142 -20.50 -2.15 -7.53
C TRP A 142 -20.45 -3.68 -7.47
N ASP A 143 -20.83 -4.39 -8.54
CA ASP A 143 -20.76 -5.87 -8.60
C ASP A 143 -19.31 -6.38 -8.62
N ASN A 144 -18.39 -5.63 -9.24
CA ASN A 144 -16.95 -5.93 -9.20
C ASN A 144 -16.31 -5.75 -7.82
N LYS A 145 -16.98 -5.10 -6.86
CA LYS A 145 -16.46 -4.91 -5.48
C LYS A 145 -16.55 -6.16 -4.62
N LYS A 146 -17.25 -7.20 -5.11
CA LYS A 146 -17.40 -8.50 -4.44
C LYS A 146 -16.44 -9.57 -4.97
N GLN A 147 -15.66 -9.26 -6.00
CA GLN A 147 -14.77 -10.21 -6.66
C GLN A 147 -13.29 -9.96 -6.33
N TRP A 148 -12.58 -11.06 -6.10
CA TRP A 148 -11.12 -11.07 -6.14
C TRP A 148 -10.64 -10.80 -7.56
N LYS A 149 -9.61 -9.96 -7.69
CA LYS A 149 -9.01 -9.62 -8.98
C LYS A 149 -7.59 -10.15 -9.03
N ILE A 150 -7.23 -10.67 -10.19
CA ILE A 150 -5.88 -11.17 -10.49
C ILE A 150 -5.36 -10.29 -11.62
N THR A 151 -4.27 -9.57 -11.37
CA THR A 151 -3.70 -8.66 -12.35
C THR A 151 -2.18 -8.70 -12.36
N LYS A 152 -1.56 -8.19 -13.43
CA LYS A 152 -0.11 -8.01 -13.46
C LYS A 152 0.24 -6.84 -12.57
N ASP A 153 1.16 -7.07 -11.64
CA ASP A 153 1.70 -5.95 -10.88
C ASP A 153 2.71 -5.18 -11.74
N HIS A 154 2.69 -3.85 -11.64
CA HIS A 154 3.59 -3.01 -12.42
C HIS A 154 4.88 -2.66 -11.70
N SER A 155 4.93 -2.84 -10.39
CA SER A 155 6.07 -2.52 -9.53
C SER A 155 6.89 -3.75 -9.15
N VAL A 156 6.35 -4.94 -9.34
CA VAL A 156 6.99 -6.24 -9.15
C VAL A 156 7.36 -6.85 -10.50
N CYS A 157 8.65 -7.02 -10.71
CA CYS A 157 9.16 -7.80 -11.82
C CYS A 157 9.19 -9.28 -11.43
N GLY A 158 8.94 -10.17 -12.41
CA GLY A 158 9.36 -11.56 -12.28
C GLY A 158 10.87 -11.66 -12.10
N VAL A 159 11.35 -12.83 -11.72
CA VAL A 159 12.79 -13.15 -11.76
C VAL A 159 13.09 -13.92 -13.02
N GLY A 160 14.20 -13.60 -13.69
CA GLY A 160 14.60 -14.32 -14.89
C GLY A 160 14.72 -15.82 -14.63
N SER A 161 14.36 -16.65 -15.61
CA SER A 161 14.20 -18.10 -15.48
C SER A 161 15.36 -18.83 -14.78
N LYS A 162 16.60 -18.37 -15.01
CA LYS A 162 17.82 -18.92 -14.40
C LYS A 162 17.87 -18.76 -12.87
N ASN A 163 17.16 -17.78 -12.33
CA ASN A 163 17.15 -17.45 -10.92
C ASN A 163 16.00 -18.13 -10.15
N ILE A 164 14.98 -18.66 -10.82
CA ILE A 164 13.78 -19.22 -10.18
C ILE A 164 14.16 -20.35 -9.19
N GLN A 165 15.13 -21.21 -9.53
CA GLN A 165 15.60 -22.29 -8.66
C GLN A 165 16.11 -21.79 -7.29
N ASN A 166 16.68 -20.59 -7.22
CA ASN A 166 17.18 -19.99 -5.97
C ASN A 166 16.03 -19.55 -5.04
N TRP A 167 14.88 -19.22 -5.63
CA TRP A 167 13.69 -18.80 -4.90
C TRP A 167 12.75 -19.96 -4.56
N LEU A 168 12.81 -21.04 -5.35
CA LEU A 168 12.03 -22.26 -5.16
C LEU A 168 12.97 -23.48 -5.08
N PRO A 169 13.84 -23.55 -4.04
CA PRO A 169 14.88 -24.59 -3.94
C PRO A 169 14.31 -26.01 -3.85
N ASP A 170 13.08 -26.16 -3.34
CA ASP A 170 12.40 -27.44 -3.19
C ASP A 170 11.81 -27.96 -4.51
N LYS A 171 11.83 -27.16 -5.58
CA LYS A 171 11.29 -27.54 -6.90
C LYS A 171 12.41 -27.89 -7.86
N ARG A 172 12.14 -28.79 -8.80
CA ARG A 172 13.05 -29.12 -9.91
C ARG A 172 12.83 -28.13 -11.04
N VAL A 173 13.53 -27.01 -11.00
CA VAL A 173 13.40 -25.94 -11.99
C VAL A 173 14.44 -26.12 -13.08
N GLN A 174 13.99 -26.34 -14.31
CA GLN A 174 14.84 -26.23 -15.50
C GLN A 174 14.62 -24.85 -16.12
N PRO A 175 15.64 -23.98 -16.20
CA PRO A 175 15.47 -22.59 -16.64
C PRO A 175 14.82 -22.44 -18.01
N ASP A 176 15.00 -23.40 -18.91
CA ASP A 176 14.43 -23.31 -20.25
C ASP A 176 12.92 -23.57 -20.28
N ASN A 177 12.33 -24.16 -19.25
CA ASN A 177 10.91 -24.53 -19.22
C ASN A 177 10.11 -23.77 -18.16
N TRP A 178 10.74 -22.87 -17.42
CA TRP A 178 10.11 -22.09 -16.37
C TRP A 178 10.25 -20.60 -16.62
N ASP A 179 9.19 -19.85 -16.31
CA ASP A 179 9.21 -18.41 -16.30
C ASP A 179 8.51 -17.85 -15.06
N SER A 180 8.59 -16.54 -14.85
CA SER A 180 7.87 -15.90 -13.75
C SER A 180 7.38 -14.50 -14.06
N LEU A 181 6.32 -14.08 -13.37
CA LEU A 181 5.68 -12.79 -13.55
C LEU A 181 5.29 -12.17 -12.20
N GLY A 182 5.35 -10.85 -12.10
CA GLY A 182 4.77 -10.12 -10.97
C GLY A 182 3.24 -10.13 -11.04
N VAL A 183 2.60 -10.58 -9.98
CA VAL A 183 1.14 -10.72 -9.86
C VAL A 183 0.66 -9.95 -8.65
N GLU A 184 -0.45 -9.24 -8.82
CA GLU A 184 -1.21 -8.59 -7.76
C GLU A 184 -2.58 -9.28 -7.61
N LEU A 185 -2.91 -9.66 -6.38
CA LEU A 185 -4.23 -10.15 -5.99
C LEU A 185 -4.94 -9.09 -5.17
N VAL A 186 -6.02 -8.54 -5.71
CA VAL A 186 -6.81 -7.50 -5.03
C VAL A 186 -8.09 -8.11 -4.48
N SER A 187 -8.30 -7.95 -3.17
CA SER A 187 -9.48 -8.48 -2.50
C SER A 187 -10.77 -7.75 -2.92
N PRO A 188 -11.94 -8.37 -2.68
CA PRO A 188 -13.18 -7.62 -2.56
C PRO A 188 -13.16 -6.74 -1.31
N ILE A 189 -14.24 -5.99 -1.09
CA ILE A 189 -14.46 -5.29 0.19
C ILE A 189 -14.73 -6.33 1.28
N LEU A 190 -13.86 -6.35 2.28
CA LEU A 190 -13.88 -7.21 3.47
C LEU A 190 -14.38 -6.41 4.68
N ASN A 191 -14.74 -7.11 5.75
CA ASN A 191 -15.30 -6.55 6.98
C ASN A 191 -14.48 -6.97 8.20
N SER A 192 -14.08 -6.00 9.03
CA SER A 192 -13.23 -6.22 10.20
C SER A 192 -13.83 -7.20 11.21
N ASN A 193 -15.16 -7.26 11.29
CA ASN A 193 -15.88 -8.11 12.24
C ASN A 193 -16.34 -9.44 11.61
N THR A 194 -15.86 -9.78 10.40
CA THR A 194 -16.18 -11.05 9.72
C THR A 194 -14.94 -11.95 9.69
N PRO A 195 -14.79 -12.90 10.63
CA PRO A 195 -13.60 -13.77 10.71
C PRO A 195 -13.34 -14.56 9.42
N HIS A 196 -14.40 -14.92 8.69
CA HIS A 196 -14.31 -15.65 7.43
C HIS A 196 -13.52 -14.88 6.36
N ASP A 197 -13.47 -13.54 6.40
CA ASP A 197 -12.73 -12.75 5.42
C ASP A 197 -11.22 -12.97 5.55
N LYS A 198 -10.70 -13.05 6.78
CA LYS A 198 -9.31 -13.42 7.05
C LYS A 198 -9.02 -14.88 6.69
N VAL A 199 -9.99 -15.78 6.95
CA VAL A 199 -9.87 -17.19 6.53
C VAL A 199 -9.71 -17.28 5.01
N ARG A 200 -10.46 -16.50 4.23
CA ARG A 200 -10.32 -16.48 2.77
C ARG A 200 -8.94 -16.01 2.31
N ILE A 201 -8.35 -15.01 2.97
CA ILE A 201 -6.97 -14.60 2.70
C ILE A 201 -6.02 -15.78 2.94
N SER A 202 -6.16 -16.49 4.07
CA SER A 202 -5.37 -17.69 4.37
C SER A 202 -5.53 -18.79 3.33
N GLU A 203 -6.75 -19.07 2.88
CA GLU A 203 -7.03 -20.06 1.82
C GLU A 203 -6.30 -19.72 0.52
N ILE A 204 -6.30 -18.45 0.12
CA ILE A 204 -5.61 -17.96 -1.08
C ILE A 204 -4.10 -18.13 -0.95
N VAL A 205 -3.52 -17.68 0.16
CA VAL A 205 -2.08 -17.81 0.41
C VAL A 205 -1.67 -19.29 0.37
N ASN A 206 -2.40 -20.15 1.10
CA ASN A 206 -2.12 -21.58 1.16
C ASN A 206 -2.22 -22.25 -0.22
N ALA A 207 -3.20 -21.86 -1.05
CA ALA A 207 -3.33 -22.37 -2.41
C ALA A 207 -2.14 -22.00 -3.31
N LEU A 208 -1.53 -20.83 -3.09
CA LEU A 208 -0.41 -20.33 -3.89
C LEU A 208 0.96 -20.82 -3.42
N THR A 209 1.07 -21.30 -2.18
CA THR A 209 2.32 -21.79 -1.57
C THR A 209 2.39 -23.32 -1.43
N ARG A 210 1.54 -24.05 -2.15
CA ARG A 210 1.50 -25.53 -2.09
C ARG A 210 2.86 -26.12 -2.43
N LYS A 211 3.40 -26.96 -1.55
CA LYS A 211 4.71 -27.61 -1.73
C LYS A 211 4.64 -28.72 -2.77
N GLU A 212 3.51 -29.40 -2.82
CA GLU A 212 3.19 -30.50 -3.72
C GLU A 212 2.96 -30.07 -5.18
N ALA A 213 2.73 -28.77 -5.43
CA ALA A 213 2.61 -28.28 -6.80
C ALA A 213 3.97 -28.34 -7.50
N THR A 214 4.14 -29.24 -8.47
CA THR A 214 5.44 -29.45 -9.12
C THR A 214 5.73 -28.44 -10.24
N GLU A 215 4.70 -27.84 -10.82
CA GLU A 215 4.78 -27.03 -12.04
C GLU A 215 4.56 -25.53 -11.79
N THR A 216 4.29 -25.12 -10.55
CA THR A 216 4.09 -23.72 -10.17
C THR A 216 4.67 -23.40 -8.81
N GLY A 217 4.89 -22.13 -8.51
CA GLY A 217 5.28 -21.65 -7.19
C GLY A 217 5.15 -20.14 -7.06
N SER A 218 5.00 -19.67 -5.83
CA SER A 218 4.94 -18.25 -5.50
C SER A 218 6.03 -17.90 -4.49
N PHE A 219 6.64 -16.73 -4.62
CA PHE A 219 7.61 -16.21 -3.65
C PHE A 219 7.58 -14.67 -3.60
N ILE A 220 8.24 -14.12 -2.59
CA ILE A 220 8.29 -12.67 -2.32
C ILE A 220 9.69 -12.15 -2.58
N THR A 221 9.81 -11.14 -3.44
CA THR A 221 11.02 -10.32 -3.57
C THR A 221 10.86 -9.03 -2.77
N ASN A 222 11.92 -8.23 -2.64
CA ASN A 222 11.87 -6.93 -1.98
C ASN A 222 11.09 -5.86 -2.79
N GLN A 223 10.72 -6.18 -4.03
CA GLN A 223 9.82 -5.36 -4.83
C GLN A 223 8.37 -5.50 -4.38
N CYS A 224 7.98 -6.70 -3.91
CA CYS A 224 6.62 -7.02 -3.51
C CYS A 224 6.17 -6.25 -2.25
N GLY A 225 5.02 -5.60 -2.35
CA GLY A 225 4.27 -4.97 -1.27
C GLY A 225 3.13 -5.83 -0.74
N LEU A 226 2.65 -5.44 0.44
CA LEU A 226 1.37 -5.87 0.99
C LEU A 226 0.58 -4.60 1.33
N HIS A 227 -0.42 -4.26 0.53
CA HIS A 227 -1.22 -3.07 0.77
C HIS A 227 -2.49 -3.40 1.52
N VAL A 228 -2.86 -2.54 2.48
CA VAL A 228 -4.14 -2.63 3.18
C VAL A 228 -4.87 -1.31 3.01
N HIS A 229 -6.07 -1.37 2.45
CA HIS A 229 -6.98 -0.25 2.35
C HIS A 229 -7.98 -0.34 3.49
N VAL A 230 -8.03 0.64 4.38
CA VAL A 230 -9.04 0.70 5.43
C VAL A 230 -10.01 1.83 5.11
N GLN A 231 -11.30 1.60 5.33
CA GLN A 231 -12.32 2.62 5.24
C GLN A 231 -11.89 3.89 5.96
N GLY A 232 -11.94 5.01 5.24
CA GLY A 232 -11.71 6.32 5.82
C GLY A 232 -12.91 6.80 6.61
N PRO A 233 -12.71 7.66 7.62
CA PRO A 233 -13.81 8.30 8.33
C PRO A 233 -14.64 9.17 7.38
N SER A 234 -15.97 9.05 7.45
CA SER A 234 -16.90 9.80 6.61
C SER A 234 -18.01 10.45 7.44
N ALA A 235 -18.42 11.67 7.07
CA ALA A 235 -19.50 12.35 7.77
C ALA A 235 -20.82 11.57 7.65
N ALA A 236 -21.09 10.96 6.50
CA ALA A 236 -22.28 10.13 6.31
C ALA A 236 -22.33 8.94 7.28
N GLU A 237 -21.18 8.33 7.60
CA GLU A 237 -21.10 7.28 8.61
C GLU A 237 -21.40 7.81 10.01
N PHE A 238 -20.89 8.97 10.39
CA PHE A 238 -21.19 9.56 11.71
C PHE A 238 -22.64 10.03 11.84
N GLN A 239 -23.24 10.56 10.78
CA GLN A 239 -24.67 10.87 10.76
C GLN A 239 -25.50 9.61 10.99
N ARG A 240 -25.15 8.51 10.31
CA ARG A 240 -25.89 7.23 10.42
C ARG A 240 -25.68 6.52 11.75
N ASP A 241 -24.43 6.39 12.17
CA ASP A 241 -24.05 5.48 13.27
C ASP A 241 -24.01 6.20 14.63
N LEU A 242 -23.78 7.52 14.63
CA LEU A 242 -23.73 8.35 15.84
C LEU A 242 -24.87 9.38 15.92
N ASN A 243 -25.80 9.39 14.95
CA ASN A 243 -26.93 10.31 14.89
C ASN A 243 -26.52 11.80 15.00
N MET A 244 -25.34 12.14 14.47
CA MET A 244 -24.87 13.52 14.38
C MET A 244 -25.60 14.27 13.27
N ASN A 245 -25.79 15.59 13.42
CA ASN A 245 -26.17 16.42 12.28
C ASN A 245 -24.99 16.56 11.29
N GLU A 246 -25.25 17.10 10.11
CA GLU A 246 -24.25 17.21 9.03
C GLU A 246 -23.00 18.00 9.46
N ASP A 247 -23.18 19.16 10.10
CA ASP A 247 -22.09 20.03 10.53
C ASP A 247 -21.21 19.36 11.60
N ASP A 248 -21.83 18.73 12.60
CA ASP A 248 -21.13 18.00 13.66
C ASP A 248 -20.39 16.79 13.10
N ALA A 249 -20.98 16.07 12.15
CA ALA A 249 -20.38 14.92 11.49
C ALA A 249 -19.16 15.32 10.64
N GLU A 250 -19.26 16.41 9.88
CA GLU A 250 -18.14 16.96 9.11
C GLU A 250 -17.02 17.46 10.02
N TYR A 251 -17.37 18.13 11.11
CA TYR A 251 -16.40 18.56 12.12
C TYR A 251 -15.70 17.37 12.81
N HIS A 252 -16.45 16.33 13.16
CA HIS A 252 -15.89 15.11 13.75
C HIS A 252 -14.98 14.38 12.76
N LYS A 253 -15.40 14.24 11.50
CA LYS A 253 -14.58 13.68 10.42
C LYS A 253 -13.23 14.40 10.29
N ALA A 254 -13.23 15.73 10.27
CA ALA A 254 -12.00 16.52 10.21
C ALA A 254 -11.09 16.27 11.42
N LYS A 255 -11.64 16.08 12.63
CA LYS A 255 -10.85 15.70 13.82
C LYS A 255 -10.19 14.34 13.67
N VAL A 256 -10.88 13.35 13.11
CA VAL A 256 -10.31 12.02 12.86
C VAL A 256 -9.16 12.10 11.85
N TRP A 257 -9.32 12.85 10.77
CA TRP A 257 -8.25 13.04 9.77
C TRP A 257 -7.00 13.69 10.38
N ARG A 258 -7.19 14.72 11.20
CA ARG A 258 -6.09 15.39 11.92
C ARG A 258 -5.40 14.47 12.93
N SER A 259 -6.16 13.61 13.61
CA SER A 259 -5.62 12.64 14.56
C SER A 259 -4.80 11.57 13.85
N LEU A 260 -5.30 11.05 12.72
CA LEU A 260 -4.55 10.14 11.86
C LEU A 260 -3.26 10.79 11.36
N ALA A 261 -3.34 12.02 10.87
CA ALA A 261 -2.17 12.78 10.42
C ALA A 261 -1.12 12.95 11.53
N LEU A 262 -1.56 13.25 12.75
CA LEU A 262 -0.66 13.36 13.91
C LEU A 262 0.01 12.03 14.24
N ILE A 263 -0.73 10.92 14.24
CA ILE A 263 -0.17 9.57 14.43
C ILE A 263 0.91 9.32 13.38
N LEU A 264 0.61 9.54 12.10
CA LEU A 264 1.55 9.32 11.01
C LEU A 264 2.80 10.19 11.15
N LEU A 265 2.67 11.48 11.45
CA LEU A 265 3.82 12.37 11.62
C LEU A 265 4.68 12.00 12.84
N VAL A 266 4.08 11.61 13.97
CA VAL A 266 4.82 11.30 15.20
C VAL A 266 5.45 9.90 15.13
N TYR A 267 4.72 8.90 14.66
CA TYR A 267 5.11 7.49 14.72
C TYR A 267 5.67 6.92 13.41
N GLU A 268 5.84 7.70 12.33
CA GLU A 268 6.25 7.16 11.02
C GLU A 268 7.45 6.21 11.07
N GLU A 269 8.52 6.61 11.75
CA GLU A 269 9.76 5.83 11.84
C GLU A 269 9.58 4.55 12.67
N GLU A 270 8.72 4.62 13.69
CA GLU A 270 8.36 3.50 14.56
C GLU A 270 7.42 2.51 13.85
N ILE A 271 6.49 2.99 13.03
CA ILE A 271 5.69 2.17 12.12
C ILE A 271 6.60 1.51 11.08
N ALA A 272 7.56 2.26 10.53
CA ALA A 272 8.51 1.74 9.56
C ALA A 272 9.38 0.61 10.10
N ARG A 273 9.64 0.62 11.42
CA ARG A 273 10.42 -0.39 12.13
C ARG A 273 9.78 -1.77 12.12
N LEU A 274 8.46 -1.86 11.96
CA LEU A 274 7.72 -3.13 11.79
C LEU A 274 8.11 -3.90 10.52
N HIS A 275 8.79 -3.22 9.59
CA HIS A 275 9.20 -3.76 8.30
C HIS A 275 10.73 -3.78 8.17
N PRO A 276 11.27 -4.67 7.32
CA PRO A 276 12.71 -4.74 7.09
C PRO A 276 13.25 -3.43 6.50
N PRO A 277 14.55 -3.13 6.68
CA PRO A 277 15.19 -1.90 6.17
C PRO A 277 14.90 -1.60 4.71
N CYS A 278 14.86 -2.62 3.83
CA CYS A 278 14.53 -2.46 2.42
C CYS A 278 13.13 -1.90 2.13
N ARG A 279 12.26 -1.80 3.14
CA ARG A 279 10.91 -1.21 3.08
C ARG A 279 10.77 0.07 3.91
N ARG A 280 11.86 0.68 4.35
CA ARG A 280 11.84 1.95 5.09
C ARG A 280 12.08 3.13 4.16
N PRO A 281 11.40 4.28 4.35
CA PRO A 281 11.70 5.49 3.61
C PRO A 281 13.20 5.82 3.65
N GLY A 282 13.73 6.26 2.51
CA GLY A 282 15.14 6.60 2.35
C GLY A 282 16.03 5.40 1.99
N HIS A 283 15.51 4.17 2.03
CA HIS A 283 16.23 3.02 1.51
C HIS A 283 16.14 2.98 -0.05
N PRO A 284 17.23 2.70 -0.78
CA PRO A 284 17.21 2.74 -2.25
C PRO A 284 16.17 1.82 -2.90
N ASN A 285 15.87 0.67 -2.30
CA ASN A 285 14.81 -0.24 -2.79
C ASN A 285 13.41 0.40 -2.82
N THR A 286 13.14 1.31 -1.88
CA THR A 286 11.84 2.01 -1.76
C THR A 286 11.76 3.25 -2.63
N GLU A 287 12.91 3.71 -3.15
CA GLU A 287 12.97 4.88 -4.01
C GLU A 287 11.95 4.72 -5.13
N TYR A 288 11.12 5.74 -5.32
CA TYR A 288 10.02 5.77 -6.29
C TYR A 288 8.84 4.82 -6.07
N GLN A 289 8.94 3.78 -5.24
CA GLN A 289 7.81 2.92 -4.88
C GLN A 289 6.96 3.54 -3.76
N PHE A 290 7.61 4.08 -2.73
CA PHE A 290 6.98 4.92 -1.74
C PHE A 290 8.00 5.79 -0.99
N SER A 291 7.52 6.82 -0.30
CA SER A 291 8.34 7.74 0.48
C SER A 291 7.68 8.12 1.80
N SER A 292 8.40 8.86 2.63
CA SER A 292 7.91 9.38 3.91
C SER A 292 6.66 10.25 3.74
N ASN A 293 5.68 10.09 4.62
CA ASN A 293 4.55 11.00 4.77
C ASN A 293 4.96 12.35 5.37
N ARG A 294 6.09 12.43 6.10
CA ARG A 294 6.66 13.67 6.63
C ARG A 294 7.28 14.58 5.57
N LEU A 295 7.44 14.11 4.32
CA LEU A 295 8.14 14.87 3.27
C LEU A 295 7.58 16.28 3.05
N GLY A 296 6.25 16.40 2.91
CA GLY A 296 5.60 17.71 2.75
C GLY A 296 5.78 18.59 3.98
N PHE A 297 5.66 18.00 5.17
CA PHE A 297 5.91 18.70 6.43
C PHE A 297 7.34 19.23 6.51
N MET A 298 8.34 18.46 6.07
CA MET A 298 9.75 18.90 6.05
C MET A 298 10.02 20.01 5.03
N LYS A 299 9.22 20.12 3.97
CA LYS A 299 9.32 21.20 2.96
C LYS A 299 8.48 22.44 3.27
N GLU A 300 7.43 22.30 4.08
CA GLU A 300 6.56 23.42 4.46
C GLU A 300 7.24 24.37 5.48
N ASN A 301 6.94 25.66 5.47
CA ASN A 301 7.35 26.57 6.55
C ASN A 301 6.20 26.72 7.55
N LEU A 302 6.44 26.38 8.82
CA LEU A 302 5.44 26.44 9.90
C LEU A 302 4.88 27.84 10.14
N GLU A 303 5.63 28.89 9.80
CA GLU A 303 5.21 30.29 9.97
C GLU A 303 4.23 30.76 8.90
N ASN A 304 4.18 30.09 7.74
CA ASN A 304 3.28 30.45 6.64
C ASN A 304 2.04 29.56 6.69
N ILE A 305 0.96 30.15 7.17
CA ILE A 305 -0.38 29.59 7.17
C ILE A 305 -0.84 29.46 5.69
N PHE A 306 -0.66 28.28 5.08
CA PHE A 306 -1.34 27.76 3.87
C PHE A 306 -0.79 27.95 2.41
N PRO A 307 -1.34 27.26 1.37
CA PRO A 307 -0.82 26.07 0.65
C PRO A 307 -0.11 26.38 -0.68
N ASN A 308 0.21 27.63 -1.01
CA ASN A 308 0.74 27.97 -2.35
C ASN A 308 2.11 27.30 -2.64
N ARG A 309 2.80 26.81 -1.61
CA ARG A 309 4.07 26.06 -1.72
C ARG A 309 3.89 24.53 -1.79
N LEU A 310 2.72 24.00 -1.42
CA LEU A 310 2.42 22.56 -1.48
C LEU A 310 1.42 22.18 -2.59
N VAL A 311 0.70 23.17 -3.13
CA VAL A 311 -0.13 23.07 -4.35
C VAL A 311 0.15 24.25 -5.31
N GLY A 312 0.35 23.99 -6.61
CA GLY A 312 0.43 25.04 -7.64
C GLY A 312 1.50 24.84 -8.72
N PRO A 313 1.46 25.62 -9.81
CA PRO A 313 2.34 25.46 -10.98
C PRO A 313 3.80 25.88 -10.73
N THR A 314 4.08 26.54 -9.60
CA THR A 314 5.40 27.06 -9.22
C THR A 314 6.17 26.11 -8.30
N ILE A 315 5.54 25.01 -7.86
CA ILE A 315 6.17 24.03 -6.98
C ILE A 315 7.10 23.18 -7.80
N LYS A 316 8.37 23.14 -7.39
CA LYS A 316 9.31 22.18 -7.93
C LYS A 316 8.91 20.78 -7.45
N THR A 317 8.38 20.00 -8.37
CA THR A 317 7.90 18.64 -8.17
C THR A 317 8.85 17.60 -8.75
N THR A 318 10.07 18.03 -9.10
CA THR A 318 11.11 17.14 -9.57
C THR A 318 11.44 16.13 -8.49
N ILE A 319 11.80 14.93 -8.93
CA ILE A 319 12.31 13.85 -8.08
C ILE A 319 13.43 14.36 -7.16
N ASP A 320 14.33 15.17 -7.71
CA ASP A 320 15.47 15.74 -6.98
C ASP A 320 15.06 16.53 -5.73
N GLU A 321 13.85 17.12 -5.69
CA GLU A 321 13.36 17.82 -4.51
C GLU A 321 12.84 16.87 -3.42
N CYS A 322 12.42 15.66 -3.82
CA CYS A 322 11.91 14.63 -2.91
C CYS A 322 13.05 13.76 -2.35
N LEU A 323 14.15 13.62 -3.10
CA LEU A 323 15.30 12.82 -2.70
C LEU A 323 16.16 13.55 -1.65
N GLY A 324 16.75 12.77 -0.74
CA GLY A 324 17.72 13.27 0.24
C GLY A 324 17.13 14.14 1.37
N VAL A 325 15.81 14.26 1.47
CA VAL A 325 15.15 14.97 2.57
C VAL A 325 15.16 14.11 3.83
N ASP A 326 15.83 14.58 4.88
CA ASP A 326 15.80 13.91 6.18
C ASP A 326 14.40 14.04 6.82
N CYS A 327 13.71 12.91 6.91
CA CYS A 327 12.37 12.78 7.50
C CYS A 327 12.40 12.00 8.83
N SER A 328 13.59 11.85 9.44
CA SER A 328 13.76 11.15 10.72
C SER A 328 13.00 11.83 11.86
N THR A 329 12.77 11.08 12.94
CA THR A 329 12.17 11.63 14.17
C THR A 329 13.06 12.75 14.75
N ALA A 330 14.37 12.65 14.60
CA ALA A 330 15.30 13.71 14.97
C ALA A 330 15.04 15.00 14.17
N ALA A 331 14.96 14.91 12.83
CA ALA A 331 14.75 16.07 11.98
C ALA A 331 13.41 16.78 12.22
N ILE A 332 12.31 16.02 12.34
CA ILE A 332 10.99 16.60 12.62
C ILE A 332 10.93 17.23 14.03
N SER A 333 11.64 16.66 15.01
CA SER A 333 11.67 17.20 16.38
C SER A 333 12.37 18.55 16.50
N GLN A 334 13.37 18.81 15.64
CA GLN A 334 14.04 20.11 15.54
C GLN A 334 13.17 21.14 14.83
N LYS A 335 12.25 20.69 13.97
CA LYS A 335 11.40 21.55 13.17
C LYS A 335 10.22 22.11 13.95
N ALA A 336 9.49 21.27 14.69
CA ALA A 336 8.32 21.68 15.46
C ALA A 336 8.15 20.81 16.70
N SER A 337 7.59 21.35 17.78
CA SER A 337 7.06 20.54 18.88
C SER A 337 5.76 19.84 18.49
N ILE A 338 5.43 18.72 19.14
CA ILE A 338 4.17 18.00 18.91
C ILE A 338 2.94 18.91 19.13
N PRO A 339 2.88 19.77 20.16
CA PRO A 339 1.80 20.73 20.31
C PRO A 339 1.71 21.73 19.14
N GLN A 340 2.84 22.19 18.59
CA GLN A 340 2.85 23.04 17.41
C GLN A 340 2.30 22.31 16.18
N ILE A 341 2.66 21.04 15.97
CA ILE A 341 2.12 20.22 14.88
C ILE A 341 0.60 20.07 15.03
N ARG A 342 0.13 19.69 16.22
CA ARG A 342 -1.30 19.53 16.51
C ARG A 342 -2.08 20.84 16.27
N ALA A 343 -1.55 21.96 16.75
CA ALA A 343 -2.14 23.28 16.54
C ALA A 343 -2.07 23.77 15.08
N GLY A 344 -1.09 23.30 14.31
CA GLY A 344 -1.01 23.53 12.87
C GLY A 344 -2.08 22.74 12.12
N LEU A 345 -2.18 21.43 12.38
CA LEU A 345 -3.17 20.54 11.75
C LEU A 345 -4.62 20.99 12.02
N SER A 346 -4.92 21.57 13.18
CA SER A 346 -6.27 22.07 13.50
C SER A 346 -6.70 23.27 12.65
N LYS A 347 -5.74 23.99 12.05
CA LYS A 347 -6.00 25.10 11.13
C LYS A 347 -6.20 24.62 9.69
N TYR A 348 -5.90 23.36 9.41
CA TYR A 348 -5.92 22.81 8.06
C TYR A 348 -7.27 22.20 7.67
N SER A 349 -7.64 22.34 6.39
CA SER A 349 -8.75 21.59 5.81
C SER A 349 -8.35 20.14 5.54
N ASP A 350 -9.33 19.28 5.30
CA ASP A 350 -9.11 17.87 4.94
C ASP A 350 -8.20 17.72 3.70
N MET A 351 -8.47 18.52 2.67
CA MET A 351 -7.70 18.52 1.42
C MET A 351 -6.24 18.89 1.65
N ASP A 352 -6.01 19.75 2.63
CA ASP A 352 -4.70 20.27 2.95
C ASP A 352 -3.87 19.29 3.76
N VAL A 353 -4.49 18.59 4.71
CA VAL A 353 -3.87 17.49 5.44
C VAL A 353 -3.43 16.40 4.46
N VAL A 354 -4.28 16.06 3.48
CA VAL A 354 -3.92 15.11 2.42
C VAL A 354 -2.78 15.66 1.56
N ALA A 355 -2.86 16.91 1.11
CA ALA A 355 -1.80 17.53 0.31
C ALA A 355 -0.45 17.59 1.03
N LEU A 356 -0.46 17.77 2.36
CA LEU A 356 0.73 17.76 3.21
C LEU A 356 1.37 16.36 3.25
N LEU A 357 0.58 15.34 3.60
CA LEU A 357 1.08 13.97 3.81
C LEU A 357 1.33 13.21 2.51
N ASN A 358 0.75 13.67 1.40
CA ASN A 358 0.96 13.18 0.05
C ASN A 358 1.63 14.23 -0.85
N TRP A 359 2.37 15.20 -0.30
CA TRP A 359 3.12 16.15 -1.12
C TRP A 359 4.18 15.42 -1.95
N PRO A 360 4.39 15.71 -3.26
CA PRO A 360 3.84 16.87 -3.96
C PRO A 360 2.48 16.64 -4.61
N ARG A 361 1.65 17.69 -4.57
CA ARG A 361 0.40 17.79 -5.32
C ARG A 361 0.57 18.73 -6.52
N THR A 362 0.59 18.18 -7.73
CA THR A 362 0.72 18.94 -8.98
C THR A 362 -0.37 18.57 -9.99
N PRO A 363 -0.99 19.55 -10.66
CA PRO A 363 -1.93 19.32 -11.75
C PRO A 363 -1.27 19.06 -13.10
N ARG A 364 0.06 19.25 -13.23
CA ARG A 364 0.79 19.05 -14.50
C ARG A 364 1.44 17.67 -14.56
N ALA A 365 1.55 17.17 -15.79
CA ALA A 365 2.44 16.06 -16.14
C ALA A 365 3.55 16.62 -17.03
N GLY A 366 4.74 16.85 -16.48
CA GLY A 366 5.98 17.07 -17.23
C GLY A 366 6.67 15.74 -17.59
N GLY A 367 7.66 15.78 -18.50
CA GLY A 367 8.38 14.59 -18.99
C GLY A 367 9.13 13.76 -17.91
N ARG A 368 9.28 14.28 -16.69
CA ARG A 368 9.85 13.60 -15.51
C ARG A 368 8.90 13.55 -14.31
N GLU A 369 7.60 13.75 -14.51
CA GLU A 369 6.60 13.79 -13.43
C GLU A 369 5.68 12.58 -13.48
N LYS A 370 5.29 12.04 -12.30
CA LYS A 370 4.26 11.00 -12.25
C LYS A 370 2.90 11.59 -12.62
N ILE A 371 2.18 10.93 -13.52
CA ILE A 371 0.85 11.34 -14.00
C ILE A 371 -0.15 11.34 -12.82
N ASN A 372 -1.12 12.27 -12.84
CA ASN A 372 -2.30 12.29 -11.94
C ASN A 372 -2.01 12.55 -10.45
N ARG A 373 -1.10 13.47 -10.12
CA ARG A 373 -0.86 13.96 -8.73
C ARG A 373 -1.82 15.08 -8.29
N ALA A 374 -3.01 15.16 -8.88
CA ALA A 374 -3.98 16.23 -8.60
C ALA A 374 -4.47 16.25 -7.14
N LEU A 375 -4.34 15.13 -6.41
CA LEU A 375 -4.65 15.01 -4.99
C LEU A 375 -3.40 14.78 -4.11
N GLY A 376 -2.20 14.75 -4.72
CA GLY A 376 -0.95 14.33 -4.08
C GLY A 376 -0.32 13.10 -4.74
N ASP A 377 0.90 12.81 -4.34
CA ASP A 377 1.65 11.61 -4.69
C ASP A 377 1.20 10.43 -3.82
N LYS A 378 0.55 9.45 -4.45
CA LYS A 378 0.05 8.24 -3.77
C LYS A 378 1.16 7.33 -3.24
N ASP A 379 2.39 7.50 -3.72
CA ASP A 379 3.52 6.63 -3.37
C ASP A 379 4.13 7.08 -2.03
N ARG A 380 3.34 7.00 -0.96
CA ARG A 380 3.74 7.26 0.42
C ARG A 380 3.59 5.99 1.24
N GLN A 381 4.25 5.91 2.41
CA GLN A 381 4.04 4.77 3.32
C GLN A 381 2.55 4.57 3.62
N VAL A 382 1.83 5.67 3.84
CA VAL A 382 0.37 5.70 3.94
C VAL A 382 -0.18 6.69 2.93
N ASN A 383 -0.98 6.22 1.99
CA ASN A 383 -1.63 7.04 1.00
C ASN A 383 -3.01 7.51 1.50
N LEU A 384 -3.18 8.82 1.58
CA LEU A 384 -4.45 9.46 1.95
C LEU A 384 -5.19 10.06 0.75
N THR A 385 -4.60 10.05 -0.45
CA THR A 385 -5.24 10.65 -1.64
C THR A 385 -6.58 10.00 -1.99
N TYR A 386 -6.79 8.74 -1.59
CA TYR A 386 -8.03 8.03 -1.86
C TYR A 386 -9.19 8.48 -0.98
N LEU A 387 -8.92 9.15 0.15
CA LEU A 387 -9.96 9.79 0.96
C LEU A 387 -10.66 10.94 0.22
N MET A 388 -9.97 11.56 -0.75
CA MET A 388 -10.47 12.70 -1.54
C MET A 388 -11.11 12.27 -2.87
N ARG A 389 -11.36 10.98 -3.08
CA ARG A 389 -12.07 10.48 -4.27
C ARG A 389 -13.52 10.91 -4.25
N THR A 390 -14.13 10.90 -5.42
CA THR A 390 -15.57 11.12 -5.60
C THR A 390 -16.38 10.10 -4.78
N PRO A 391 -17.55 10.46 -4.25
CA PRO A 391 -18.32 9.61 -3.32
C PRO A 391 -18.75 8.24 -3.86
N ASP A 392 -18.74 8.05 -5.18
CA ASP A 392 -19.03 6.78 -5.86
C ASP A 392 -17.89 5.75 -5.78
N LEU A 393 -16.70 6.20 -5.38
CA LEU A 393 -15.51 5.37 -5.20
C LEU A 393 -15.20 5.17 -3.71
N PRO A 394 -14.61 4.01 -3.31
CA PRO A 394 -14.21 3.80 -1.93
C PRO A 394 -13.19 4.85 -1.47
N GLN A 395 -13.53 5.55 -0.40
CA GLN A 395 -12.68 6.50 0.30
C GLN A 395 -11.92 5.75 1.39
N THR A 396 -10.61 5.57 1.18
CA THR A 396 -9.78 4.68 2.01
C THR A 396 -8.46 5.33 2.38
N VAL A 397 -7.94 4.91 3.53
CA VAL A 397 -6.53 5.05 3.92
C VAL A 397 -5.80 3.82 3.41
N GLU A 398 -4.77 3.99 2.61
CA GLU A 398 -4.01 2.87 2.04
C GLU A 398 -2.62 2.78 2.66
N PHE A 399 -2.32 1.68 3.35
CA PHE A 399 -1.04 1.41 3.97
C PHE A 399 -0.17 0.58 3.00
N ARG A 400 0.88 1.18 2.43
CA ARG A 400 1.70 0.62 1.34
C ARG A 400 3.05 0.06 1.79
N GLN A 401 3.48 0.40 3.00
CA GLN A 401 4.86 0.17 3.42
C GLN A 401 5.24 -1.32 3.52
N ALA A 402 4.30 -2.18 3.90
CA ALA A 402 4.62 -3.54 4.28
C ALA A 402 5.32 -4.33 3.17
N LYS A 403 6.29 -5.16 3.55
CA LYS A 403 6.87 -6.17 2.67
C LYS A 403 5.77 -7.17 2.32
N GLY A 404 5.71 -7.59 1.07
CA GLY A 404 4.85 -8.70 0.63
C GLY A 404 5.03 -9.92 1.54
N SER A 405 3.99 -10.72 1.69
CA SER A 405 4.05 -11.94 2.47
C SER A 405 3.19 -13.03 1.86
N LEU A 406 3.69 -14.26 1.94
CA LEU A 406 2.95 -15.48 1.67
C LEU A 406 2.75 -16.29 2.96
N ASN A 407 2.73 -15.61 4.10
CA ASN A 407 2.32 -16.16 5.38
C ASN A 407 1.01 -15.46 5.80
N ALA A 408 -0.03 -16.25 6.04
CA ALA A 408 -1.35 -15.73 6.38
C ALA A 408 -1.40 -15.02 7.74
N GLU A 409 -0.64 -15.51 8.73
CA GLU A 409 -0.51 -14.89 10.05
C GLU A 409 0.14 -13.50 9.93
N ASP A 410 1.22 -13.39 9.15
CA ASP A 410 1.87 -12.11 8.84
C ASP A 410 0.90 -11.10 8.23
N ILE A 411 0.08 -11.53 7.27
CA ILE A 411 -0.91 -10.67 6.61
C ILE A 411 -1.98 -10.23 7.61
N ASN A 412 -2.48 -11.15 8.42
CA ASN A 412 -3.53 -10.86 9.40
C ASN A 412 -3.06 -9.87 10.47
N HIS A 413 -1.85 -10.03 11.00
CA HIS A 413 -1.28 -9.07 11.96
C HIS A 413 -1.10 -7.68 11.36
N TRP A 414 -0.75 -7.59 10.07
CA TRP A 414 -0.66 -6.30 9.39
C TRP A 414 -2.02 -5.66 9.15
N VAL A 415 -3.03 -6.44 8.74
CA VAL A 415 -4.42 -5.98 8.61
C VAL A 415 -4.93 -5.44 9.95
N ASP A 416 -4.71 -6.18 11.05
CA ASP A 416 -5.12 -5.76 12.39
C ASP A 416 -4.44 -4.47 12.83
N PHE A 417 -3.14 -4.33 12.56
CA PHE A 417 -2.42 -3.09 12.83
C PHE A 417 -2.99 -1.89 12.06
N CYS A 418 -3.26 -2.05 10.76
CA CYS A 418 -3.81 -0.99 9.92
C CYS A 418 -5.21 -0.55 10.36
N ILE A 419 -6.08 -1.52 10.67
CA ILE A 419 -7.42 -1.26 11.23
C ILE A 419 -7.30 -0.57 12.59
N GLY A 420 -6.38 -1.03 13.44
CA GLY A 420 -6.07 -0.47 14.74
C GLY A 420 -5.66 1.01 14.66
N ILE A 421 -4.78 1.39 13.72
CA ILE A 421 -4.39 2.80 13.49
C ILE A 421 -5.61 3.67 13.21
N VAL A 422 -6.49 3.23 12.31
CA VAL A 422 -7.68 4.01 11.95
C VAL A 422 -8.61 4.14 13.16
N ARG A 423 -8.92 3.04 13.85
CA ARG A 423 -9.74 3.06 15.08
C ARG A 423 -9.15 3.96 16.17
N LEU A 424 -7.82 3.94 16.32
CA LEU A 424 -7.13 4.77 17.29
C LEU A 424 -7.23 6.26 16.94
N ALA A 425 -7.21 6.62 15.64
CA ALA A 425 -7.47 7.99 15.21
C ALA A 425 -8.88 8.47 15.59
N HIS A 426 -9.90 7.61 15.53
CA HIS A 426 -11.24 7.94 16.04
C HIS A 426 -11.23 8.20 17.55
N LEU A 427 -10.56 7.34 18.31
CA LEU A 427 -10.45 7.51 19.77
C LEU A 427 -9.74 8.81 20.14
N TYR A 428 -8.62 9.13 19.50
CA TYR A 428 -7.89 10.38 19.75
C TYR A 428 -8.62 11.63 19.25
N ALA A 429 -9.49 11.52 18.24
CA ALA A 429 -10.32 12.62 17.81
C ALA A 429 -11.41 12.97 18.84
N ALA A 430 -11.96 11.94 19.50
CA ALA A 430 -12.91 12.09 20.58
C ALA A 430 -12.26 12.59 21.88
N ASP A 431 -11.08 12.06 22.22
CA ASP A 431 -10.34 12.41 23.43
C ASP A 431 -8.86 12.66 23.09
N PRO A 432 -8.50 13.89 22.68
CA PRO A 432 -7.13 14.25 22.31
C PRO A 432 -6.11 14.11 23.45
N GLU A 433 -6.59 14.05 24.70
CA GLU A 433 -5.71 13.88 25.85
C GLU A 433 -5.17 12.46 25.97
N ARG A 434 -5.82 11.47 25.35
CA ARG A 434 -5.32 10.09 25.26
C ARG A 434 -4.10 9.93 24.37
N PHE A 435 -3.83 10.87 23.46
CA PHE A 435 -2.62 10.83 22.67
C PHE A 435 -1.40 10.93 23.60
N ARG A 436 -0.72 9.80 23.81
CA ARG A 436 0.28 9.62 24.87
C ARG A 436 1.49 10.52 24.73
N VAL A 437 1.98 10.70 23.51
CA VAL A 437 3.22 11.45 23.26
C VAL A 437 2.89 12.94 23.18
N LYS A 438 3.20 13.67 24.26
CA LYS A 438 2.99 15.12 24.33
C LYS A 438 4.20 15.91 23.82
N ASN A 439 5.40 15.32 23.90
CA ASN A 439 6.68 15.92 23.53
C ASN A 439 7.59 14.91 22.81
N TRP A 440 8.62 15.37 22.10
CA TRP A 440 9.57 14.48 21.40
C TRP A 440 10.54 13.72 22.32
N GLY A 441 10.57 14.07 23.60
CA GLY A 441 11.40 13.43 24.62
C GLY A 441 10.89 13.77 26.01
N ASP A 442 11.48 13.13 27.01
CA ASP A 442 11.04 13.25 28.40
C ASP A 442 11.14 14.70 28.90
N VAL A 443 10.10 15.17 29.58
CA VAL A 443 10.02 16.53 30.11
C VAL A 443 9.99 16.50 31.63
N ARG A 444 10.75 17.38 32.26
CA ARG A 444 10.66 17.59 33.72
C ARG A 444 9.59 18.64 34.00
N LEU A 445 8.55 18.24 34.72
CA LEU A 445 7.45 19.10 35.11
C LEU A 445 7.87 20.07 36.24
N PRO A 446 7.15 21.20 36.43
CA PRO A 446 7.45 22.17 37.49
C PRO A 446 7.43 21.58 38.91
N ASP A 447 6.67 20.51 39.13
CA ASP A 447 6.60 19.78 40.40
C ASP A 447 7.77 18.79 40.62
N GLY A 448 8.73 18.75 39.68
CA GLY A 448 9.91 17.90 39.74
C GLY A 448 9.72 16.48 39.19
N ARG A 449 8.49 16.07 38.83
CA ARG A 449 8.23 14.77 38.19
C ARG A 449 8.71 14.74 36.74
N TRP A 450 9.00 13.54 36.25
CA TRP A 450 9.30 13.30 34.84
C TRP A 450 8.04 12.83 34.11
N GLU A 451 7.67 13.54 33.05
CA GLU A 451 6.72 13.07 32.05
C GLU A 451 7.50 12.29 30.98
N ARG A 452 7.37 10.96 31.00
CA ARG A 452 8.03 10.08 30.03
C ARG A 452 7.28 10.14 28.70
N ASN A 453 7.96 10.61 27.66
CA ASN A 453 7.39 10.81 26.32
C ASN A 453 8.06 9.84 25.34
N ARG A 454 7.87 8.55 25.60
CA ARG A 454 8.41 7.48 24.77
C ARG A 454 7.58 7.35 23.49
N ILE A 455 8.23 7.49 22.34
CA ILE A 455 7.64 7.18 21.03
C ILE A 455 8.00 5.72 20.72
N ASP A 456 7.06 4.81 20.97
CA ASP A 456 7.22 3.38 20.73
C ASP A 456 5.97 2.82 20.04
N VAL A 457 6.15 2.13 18.90
CA VAL A 457 5.06 1.47 18.20
C VAL A 457 4.32 0.44 19.07
N PHE A 458 4.98 -0.17 20.06
CA PHE A 458 4.33 -1.14 20.94
C PHE A 458 3.42 -0.46 21.98
N ASP A 459 3.74 0.77 22.39
CA ASP A 459 2.80 1.60 23.17
C ASP A 459 1.57 1.95 22.32
N LEU A 460 1.80 2.27 21.04
CA LEU A 460 0.72 2.54 20.10
C LEU A 460 -0.18 1.30 19.90
N MET A 461 0.39 0.10 19.78
CA MET A 461 -0.37 -1.16 19.68
C MET A 461 -1.19 -1.48 20.94
N ARG A 462 -0.67 -1.12 22.12
CA ARG A 462 -1.43 -1.23 23.37
C ARG A 462 -2.61 -0.26 23.39
N ASP A 463 -2.43 0.96 22.92
CA ASP A 463 -3.52 1.94 22.79
C ASP A 463 -4.56 1.51 21.73
N MET A 464 -4.16 0.72 20.73
CA MET A 464 -5.07 0.03 19.79
C MET A 464 -5.77 -1.18 20.38
N GLU A 465 -5.50 -1.54 21.64
CA GLU A 465 -6.03 -2.74 22.30
C GLU A 465 -5.72 -4.04 21.52
N LEU A 466 -4.58 -4.10 20.81
CA LEU A 466 -4.12 -5.35 20.20
C LEU A 466 -3.76 -6.37 21.29
N SER A 467 -3.96 -7.66 21.01
CA SER A 467 -3.66 -8.73 21.97
C SER A 467 -2.16 -8.79 22.30
N GLU A 468 -1.83 -9.28 23.49
CA GLU A 468 -0.43 -9.52 23.88
C GLU A 468 0.31 -10.42 22.90
N GLU A 469 -0.39 -11.39 22.30
CA GLU A 469 0.13 -12.24 21.23
C GLU A 469 0.52 -11.43 19.99
N ALA A 470 -0.34 -10.52 19.53
CA ALA A 470 -0.05 -9.67 18.39
C ALA A 470 1.13 -8.71 18.68
N VAL A 471 1.21 -8.17 19.90
CA VAL A 471 2.34 -7.33 20.32
C VAL A 471 3.64 -8.14 20.32
N ARG A 472 3.66 -9.33 20.94
CA ARG A 472 4.82 -10.21 20.99
C ARG A 472 5.28 -10.62 19.58
N TYR A 473 4.34 -10.93 18.70
CA TYR A 473 4.63 -11.23 17.29
C TYR A 473 5.42 -10.09 16.63
N TRP A 474 5.00 -8.83 16.81
CA TRP A 474 5.70 -7.68 16.25
C TRP A 474 7.03 -7.40 16.93
N GLU A 475 7.16 -7.62 18.25
CA GLU A 475 8.43 -7.52 18.97
C GLU A 475 9.48 -8.47 18.41
N GLU A 476 9.12 -9.74 18.22
CA GLU A 476 9.99 -10.75 17.62
C GLU A 476 10.38 -10.38 16.18
N ARG A 477 9.41 -9.88 15.40
CA ARG A 477 9.62 -9.49 14.00
C ARG A 477 10.56 -8.29 13.88
N VAL A 478 10.37 -7.26 14.70
CA VAL A 478 11.28 -6.12 14.83
C VAL A 478 12.69 -6.59 15.21
N GLY A 479 12.81 -7.47 16.20
CA GLY A 479 14.11 -7.98 16.66
C GLY A 479 14.89 -8.61 15.52
N ARG A 480 14.22 -9.41 14.67
CA ARG A 480 14.81 -9.96 13.44
C ARG A 480 15.28 -8.88 12.46
N TRP A 481 14.48 -7.83 12.26
CA TRP A 481 14.84 -6.72 11.36
C TRP A 481 15.96 -5.85 11.88
N MET A 482 16.13 -5.73 13.20
CA MET A 482 17.25 -5.02 13.80
C MET A 482 18.57 -5.78 13.63
N ALA A 483 18.51 -7.12 13.58
CA ALA A 483 19.68 -7.99 13.40
C ALA A 483 20.09 -8.18 11.91
N TYR A 484 19.58 -7.35 10.99
CA TYR A 484 19.90 -7.48 9.58
C TYR A 484 21.38 -7.19 9.26
N ARG A 485 21.82 -7.68 8.11
CA ARG A 485 23.14 -7.36 7.54
C ARG A 485 22.94 -6.66 6.22
N LYS A 486 23.76 -5.64 5.96
CA LYS A 486 23.74 -4.92 4.68
C LYS A 486 23.88 -5.92 3.52
N GLY A 487 22.99 -5.80 2.53
CA GLY A 487 22.92 -6.66 1.34
C GLY A 487 22.26 -8.03 1.55
N ASN A 488 21.73 -8.36 2.74
CA ASN A 488 20.97 -9.60 2.92
C ASN A 488 19.51 -9.44 2.39
N GLU A 489 18.70 -10.49 2.54
CA GLU A 489 17.29 -10.50 2.11
C GLU A 489 16.41 -9.36 2.65
N ASN A 490 16.82 -8.71 3.75
CA ASN A 490 16.08 -7.63 4.39
C ASN A 490 16.60 -6.23 4.01
N ASP A 491 17.62 -6.16 3.13
CA ASP A 491 18.30 -4.92 2.73
C ASP A 491 18.61 -4.84 1.22
N ARG A 492 18.72 -5.98 0.51
CA ARG A 492 19.04 -5.99 -0.93
C ARG A 492 17.94 -5.38 -1.81
N LEU A 493 18.30 -4.92 -3.01
CA LEU A 493 17.39 -4.22 -3.93
C LEU A 493 16.54 -5.17 -4.80
N ASP A 494 16.94 -6.43 -4.97
CA ASP A 494 16.30 -7.39 -5.90
C ASP A 494 16.10 -6.85 -7.34
N ASP A 495 16.92 -5.87 -7.71
CA ASP A 495 16.94 -5.21 -9.00
C ASP A 495 17.80 -5.99 -10.03
N GLU A 496 17.46 -5.89 -11.32
CA GLU A 496 18.33 -6.40 -12.38
C GLU A 496 19.42 -5.38 -12.72
N VAL A 497 20.67 -5.83 -12.86
CA VAL A 497 21.76 -4.96 -13.30
C VAL A 497 21.73 -4.81 -14.83
N PRO A 498 21.58 -3.59 -15.38
CA PRO A 498 21.60 -3.37 -16.83
C PRO A 498 22.93 -3.79 -17.47
N PRO A 499 22.94 -4.29 -18.72
CA PRO A 499 24.17 -4.53 -19.47
C PRO A 499 25.01 -3.24 -19.63
N GLN A 500 26.34 -3.37 -19.56
CA GLN A 500 27.28 -2.23 -19.58
C GLN A 500 27.12 -1.33 -20.83
N ASP A 501 26.71 -1.90 -21.96
CA ASP A 501 26.57 -1.18 -23.24
C ASP A 501 25.35 -0.25 -23.28
N VAL A 502 24.38 -0.41 -22.36
CA VAL A 502 23.17 0.43 -22.29
C VAL A 502 23.39 1.66 -21.40
N VAL A 503 24.36 1.62 -20.48
CA VAL A 503 24.65 2.70 -19.51
C VAL A 503 25.36 3.89 -20.16
N ARG A 504 25.86 3.75 -21.41
CA ARG A 504 26.63 4.80 -22.09
C ARG A 504 25.78 5.85 -22.82
N ASP A 505 24.50 5.57 -23.04
CA ASP A 505 23.60 6.43 -23.84
C ASP A 505 22.50 7.12 -23.01
N SER A 506 22.55 7.03 -21.66
CA SER A 506 21.55 7.64 -20.75
C SER A 506 22.03 8.92 -20.07
#